data_AF-A0A931QLB6-F1
#
_entry.id   AF-A0A931QLB6-F1
#
_cell.length_a   1.000
_cell.length_b   1.000
_cell.length_c   1.000
_cell.angle_alpha   90.00
_cell.angle_beta   90.00
_cell.angle_gamma   90.00
#
_symmetry.space_group_name_H-M   'P 1'
#
loop_
_entity.id
_entity.type
_entity.pdbx_description
1 polymer ?
#
loop_
_entity_poly.entity_id
_entity_poly.type
_entity_poly.pdbx_seq_one_letter_code
_entity_poly.pdbx_strand_id
1 'polypeptide(L)'
;MEILRETGGCVVAFSGGVDSAVVTAVAREVLGDRVLAVTGDSESLPARERGDAVRVAAFTGVRHRFIRTKELFDARYASNPANRCFYCKDELYARLFEIAGDEGLAAVVDGQNADDASDYRPGSEAARRHAVRSPLKEAGLSKAEVREIARARGIPIWDKPASPCLASRFPYGTPITADMLARADTAEIFVRSLGFRDVRVRVRGGSATVEVEPGSVARLLDPALVSRVVEALQGMGFADVRIDPEGFRSGKMNDDVANGEWVNR
;
A
#
# COMPACT_ATOMS: atom_id res chain seq x y z
N MET A 1 22.86 3.71 4.92
CA MET A 1 23.54 4.45 3.84
C MET A 1 24.53 3.57 3.09
N GLU A 2 25.46 2.88 3.77
CA GLU A 2 26.46 2.02 3.12
C GLU A 2 25.85 0.94 2.20
N ILE A 3 24.82 0.24 2.69
CA ILE A 3 24.03 -0.73 1.90
C ILE A 3 23.55 -0.15 0.56
N LEU A 4 23.17 1.13 0.51
CA LEU A 4 22.76 1.77 -0.73
C LEU A 4 23.95 2.14 -1.62
N ARG A 5 25.09 2.57 -1.04
CA ARG A 5 26.34 2.83 -1.80
C ARG A 5 26.82 1.60 -2.54
N GLU A 6 26.78 0.45 -1.88
CA GLU A 6 27.19 -0.84 -2.45
C GLU A 6 26.41 -1.22 -3.71
N THR A 7 25.18 -0.73 -3.88
CA THR A 7 24.41 -1.00 -5.10
C THR A 7 25.00 -0.31 -6.33
N GLY A 8 25.79 0.76 -6.17
CA GLY A 8 26.31 1.55 -7.28
C GLY A 8 25.23 2.22 -8.16
N GLY A 9 23.96 2.17 -7.76
CA GLY A 9 22.82 2.70 -8.51
C GLY A 9 21.65 1.72 -8.53
N CYS A 10 20.44 2.21 -8.30
CA CYS A 10 19.29 1.32 -8.12
C CYS A 10 17.95 1.86 -8.64
N VAL A 11 17.07 0.92 -8.96
CA VAL A 11 15.64 1.17 -9.09
C VAL A 11 14.99 0.94 -7.73
N VAL A 12 14.24 1.92 -7.22
CA VAL A 12 13.47 1.78 -5.99
C VAL A 12 12.04 1.38 -6.33
N ALA A 13 11.60 0.22 -5.83
CA ALA A 13 10.20 -0.20 -5.84
C ALA A 13 9.40 0.72 -4.90
N PHE A 14 8.80 1.77 -5.48
CA PHE A 14 8.29 2.90 -4.73
C PHE A 14 6.75 2.85 -4.63
N SER A 15 6.25 2.54 -3.44
CA SER A 15 4.82 2.29 -3.20
C SER A 15 4.03 3.53 -2.75
N GLY A 16 4.69 4.66 -2.49
CA GLY A 16 4.05 5.85 -1.89
C GLY A 16 3.87 5.76 -0.37
N GLY A 17 4.37 4.69 0.26
CA GLY A 17 4.44 4.52 1.72
C GLY A 17 5.71 5.12 2.32
N VAL A 18 5.67 5.38 3.63
CA VAL A 18 6.77 6.00 4.41
C VAL A 18 8.09 5.27 4.24
N ASP A 19 8.06 3.93 4.34
CA ASP A 19 9.28 3.12 4.28
C ASP A 19 9.98 3.26 2.92
N SER A 20 9.22 3.10 1.83
CA SER A 20 9.75 3.31 0.48
C SER A 20 10.18 4.76 0.23
N ALA A 21 9.52 5.75 0.84
CA ALA A 21 9.90 7.15 0.74
C ALA A 21 11.26 7.43 1.43
N VAL A 22 11.53 6.81 2.58
CA VAL A 22 12.83 6.89 3.24
C VAL A 22 13.91 6.27 2.37
N VAL A 23 13.67 5.08 1.80
CA VAL A 23 14.63 4.45 0.88
C VAL A 23 14.90 5.34 -0.32
N THR A 24 13.86 5.90 -0.95
CA THR A 24 14.00 6.84 -2.07
C THR A 24 14.81 8.08 -1.69
N ALA A 25 14.50 8.72 -0.56
CA ALA A 25 15.20 9.92 -0.11
C ALA A 25 16.68 9.65 0.18
N VAL A 26 16.98 8.57 0.92
CA VAL A 26 18.36 8.20 1.25
C VAL A 26 19.11 7.72 0.02
N ALA A 27 18.47 6.99 -0.90
CA ALA A 27 19.10 6.58 -2.15
C ALA A 27 19.48 7.82 -2.97
N ARG A 28 18.58 8.81 -3.10
CA ARG A 28 18.88 10.07 -3.79
C ARG A 28 20.04 10.82 -3.15
N GLU A 29 20.06 10.91 -1.82
CA GLU A 29 21.14 11.54 -1.04
C GLU A 29 22.50 10.87 -1.31
N VAL A 30 22.51 9.54 -1.39
CA VAL A 30 23.75 8.74 -1.44
C VAL A 30 24.26 8.50 -2.86
N LEU A 31 23.37 8.29 -3.83
CA LEU A 31 23.68 7.83 -5.19
C LEU A 31 23.48 8.92 -6.26
N GLY A 32 22.97 10.10 -5.87
CA GLY A 32 22.69 11.19 -6.80
C GLY A 32 21.69 10.76 -7.89
N ASP A 33 22.05 10.99 -9.16
CA ASP A 33 21.18 10.70 -10.32
C ASP A 33 21.09 9.22 -10.69
N ARG A 34 21.89 8.36 -10.05
CA ARG A 34 21.88 6.91 -10.25
C ARG A 34 20.75 6.21 -9.49
N VAL A 35 19.59 6.86 -9.42
CA VAL A 35 18.38 6.35 -8.77
C VAL A 35 17.17 6.64 -9.63
N LEU A 36 16.33 5.62 -9.79
CA LEU A 36 15.01 5.76 -10.39
C LEU A 36 13.97 5.19 -9.42
N ALA A 37 13.05 6.03 -8.94
CA ALA A 37 11.88 5.56 -8.22
C ALA A 37 10.83 5.09 -9.23
N VAL A 38 10.27 3.90 -9.04
CA VAL A 38 9.23 3.35 -9.93
C VAL A 38 8.01 2.90 -9.14
N THR A 39 6.83 3.36 -9.54
CA THR A 39 5.55 2.97 -8.95
C THR A 39 4.74 2.16 -9.94
N GLY A 40 4.29 0.97 -9.53
CA GLY A 40 3.31 0.18 -10.27
C GLY A 40 1.93 0.83 -10.21
N ASP A 41 1.36 1.14 -11.37
CA ASP A 41 0.09 1.84 -11.55
C ASP A 41 -0.98 0.87 -12.07
N SER A 42 -1.61 0.14 -11.15
CA SER A 42 -2.74 -0.75 -11.42
C SER A 42 -4.02 -0.25 -10.77
N GLU A 43 -5.13 -0.92 -11.06
CA GLU A 43 -6.41 -0.75 -10.37
C GLU A 43 -6.31 -0.98 -8.85
N SER A 44 -5.27 -1.69 -8.38
CA SER A 44 -5.12 -2.00 -6.97
C SER A 44 -4.42 -0.88 -6.17
N LEU A 45 -3.83 0.11 -6.86
CA LEU A 45 -3.17 1.27 -6.26
C LEU A 45 -4.23 2.32 -5.86
N PRO A 46 -4.38 2.65 -4.56
CA PRO A 46 -5.26 3.74 -4.14
C PRO A 46 -4.82 5.10 -4.71
N ALA A 47 -5.76 5.94 -5.13
CA ALA A 47 -5.45 7.26 -5.70
C ALA A 47 -4.62 8.14 -4.76
N ARG A 48 -4.82 8.01 -3.44
CA ARG A 48 -4.01 8.69 -2.42
C ARG A 48 -2.54 8.28 -2.50
N GLU A 49 -2.26 6.98 -2.66
CA GLU A 49 -0.88 6.46 -2.75
C GLU A 49 -0.19 6.98 -4.02
N ARG A 50 -0.93 7.04 -5.14
CA ARG A 50 -0.45 7.66 -6.39
C ARG A 50 -0.03 9.12 -6.18
N GLY A 51 -0.89 9.91 -5.53
CA GLY A 51 -0.61 11.31 -5.22
C GLY A 51 0.59 11.46 -4.27
N ASP A 52 0.68 10.62 -3.26
CA ASP A 52 1.80 10.62 -2.30
C ASP A 52 3.12 10.27 -2.96
N ALA A 53 3.13 9.32 -3.91
CA ALA A 53 4.31 9.00 -4.69
C ALA A 53 4.83 10.23 -5.46
N VAL A 54 3.95 10.95 -6.16
CA VAL A 54 4.32 12.18 -6.88
C VAL A 54 4.88 13.24 -5.93
N ARG A 55 4.23 13.47 -4.78
CA ARG A 55 4.66 14.47 -3.80
C ARG A 55 6.05 14.17 -3.23
N VAL A 56 6.31 12.91 -2.86
CA VAL A 56 7.61 12.49 -2.33
C VAL A 56 8.69 12.52 -3.41
N ALA A 57 8.37 12.11 -4.64
CA ALA A 57 9.32 12.19 -5.75
C ALA A 57 9.76 13.64 -6.00
N ALA A 58 8.79 14.57 -6.04
CA ALA A 58 9.07 16.00 -6.17
C ALA A 58 9.88 16.54 -4.98
N PHE A 59 9.52 16.16 -3.75
CA PHE A 59 10.23 16.56 -2.53
C PHE A 59 11.70 16.09 -2.52
N THR A 60 11.95 14.86 -2.94
CA THR A 60 13.31 14.27 -2.96
C THR A 60 14.13 14.72 -4.16
N GLY A 61 13.49 15.17 -5.24
CA GLY A 61 14.15 15.48 -6.51
C GLY A 61 14.65 14.24 -7.25
N VAL A 62 14.11 13.06 -6.94
CA VAL A 62 14.43 11.81 -7.64
C VAL A 62 13.69 11.74 -8.98
N ARG A 63 14.27 11.07 -9.98
CA ARG A 63 13.52 10.66 -11.16
C ARG A 63 12.46 9.65 -10.75
N HIS A 64 11.22 9.87 -11.18
CA HIS A 64 10.09 8.99 -10.86
C HIS A 64 9.35 8.58 -12.13
N ARG A 65 9.01 7.29 -12.21
CA ARG A 65 8.29 6.69 -13.34
C ARG A 65 7.11 5.86 -12.83
N PHE A 66 5.94 6.06 -13.43
CA PHE A 66 4.83 5.11 -13.30
C PHE A 66 4.95 4.04 -14.39
N ILE A 67 4.71 2.78 -14.02
CA ILE A 67 4.60 1.68 -14.97
C ILE A 67 3.26 0.99 -14.81
N ARG A 68 2.63 0.63 -15.93
CA ARG A 68 1.33 -0.03 -15.88
C ARG A 68 1.50 -1.50 -15.54
N THR A 69 1.22 -1.90 -14.29
CA THR A 69 1.13 -3.33 -13.89
C THR A 69 -0.25 -3.91 -14.21
N LYS A 70 -0.31 -5.23 -14.38
CA LYS A 70 -1.44 -5.97 -14.92
C LYS A 70 -1.84 -7.13 -14.01
N GLU A 71 -1.60 -7.00 -12.70
CA GLU A 71 -1.78 -8.12 -11.79
C GLU A 71 -3.25 -8.57 -11.73
N LEU A 72 -4.20 -7.67 -11.98
CA LEU A 72 -5.63 -7.97 -12.05
C LEU A 72 -6.00 -8.91 -13.22
N PHE A 73 -5.15 -9.01 -14.26
CA PHE A 73 -5.35 -9.95 -15.37
C PHE A 73 -4.80 -11.36 -15.05
N ASP A 74 -4.06 -11.51 -13.95
CA ASP A 74 -3.62 -12.82 -13.45
C ASP A 74 -4.70 -13.39 -12.52
N ALA A 75 -5.30 -14.53 -12.92
CA ALA A 75 -6.30 -15.22 -12.12
C ALA A 75 -5.80 -15.56 -10.70
N ARG A 76 -4.49 -15.75 -10.51
CA ARG A 76 -3.86 -16.04 -9.20
C ARG A 76 -3.86 -14.83 -8.27
N TYR A 77 -3.95 -13.61 -8.81
CA TYR A 77 -4.19 -12.40 -8.03
C TYR A 77 -5.69 -12.08 -7.95
N ALA A 78 -6.40 -12.14 -9.08
CA ALA A 78 -7.80 -11.72 -9.19
C ALA A 78 -8.75 -12.58 -8.35
N SER A 79 -8.43 -13.84 -8.08
CA SER A 79 -9.15 -14.70 -7.12
C SER A 79 -8.96 -14.29 -5.65
N ASN A 80 -8.14 -13.27 -5.37
CA ASN A 80 -7.85 -12.71 -4.06
C ASN A 80 -7.40 -13.73 -2.99
N PRO A 81 -6.47 -14.65 -3.29
CA PRO A 81 -6.03 -15.60 -2.29
C PRO A 81 -5.19 -14.91 -1.19
N ALA A 82 -4.96 -15.62 -0.08
CA ALA A 82 -4.11 -15.14 1.01
C ALA A 82 -2.70 -14.71 0.54
N ASN A 83 -2.20 -15.34 -0.53
CA ASN A 83 -0.91 -15.04 -1.13
C ASN A 83 -0.95 -14.07 -2.32
N ARG A 84 -2.06 -13.33 -2.57
CA ARG A 84 -2.15 -12.38 -3.72
C ARG A 84 -0.96 -11.40 -3.82
N CYS A 85 -0.42 -10.99 -2.65
CA CYS A 85 0.69 -10.05 -2.56
C CYS A 85 1.97 -10.61 -3.20
N PHE A 86 2.15 -11.94 -3.22
CA PHE A 86 3.24 -12.58 -3.95
C PHE A 86 3.11 -12.31 -5.44
N TYR A 87 1.97 -12.64 -6.06
CA TYR A 87 1.78 -12.48 -7.51
C TYR A 87 1.87 -11.01 -7.97
N CYS A 88 1.29 -10.10 -7.18
CA CYS A 88 1.41 -8.66 -7.42
C CYS A 88 2.87 -8.19 -7.43
N LYS A 89 3.66 -8.62 -6.45
CA LYS A 89 5.07 -8.23 -6.36
C LYS A 89 5.96 -8.97 -7.35
N ASP A 90 5.65 -10.22 -7.67
CA ASP A 90 6.38 -11.02 -8.65
C ASP A 90 6.36 -10.35 -10.04
N GLU A 91 5.19 -9.87 -10.47
CA GLU A 91 5.06 -9.08 -11.70
C GLU A 91 5.83 -7.75 -11.60
N LEU A 92 5.64 -7.01 -10.51
CA LEU A 92 6.30 -5.72 -10.32
C LEU A 92 7.81 -5.87 -10.39
N TYR A 93 8.40 -6.77 -9.59
CA TYR A 93 9.85 -6.94 -9.53
C TYR A 93 10.44 -7.39 -10.86
N ALA A 94 9.78 -8.32 -11.58
CA ALA A 94 10.23 -8.72 -12.91
C ALA A 94 10.40 -7.50 -13.84
N ARG A 95 9.41 -6.60 -13.85
CA ARG A 95 9.46 -5.37 -14.66
C ARG A 95 10.48 -4.36 -14.17
N LEU A 96 10.70 -4.27 -12.86
CA LEU A 96 11.73 -3.38 -12.30
C LEU A 96 13.14 -3.82 -12.69
N PHE A 97 13.39 -5.14 -12.80
CA PHE A 97 14.68 -5.64 -13.27
C PHE A 97 14.91 -5.38 -14.76
N GLU A 98 13.87 -5.49 -15.60
CA GLU A 98 13.94 -5.05 -17.01
C GLU A 98 14.32 -3.57 -17.10
N ILE A 99 13.63 -2.72 -16.34
CA ILE A 99 13.90 -1.26 -16.29
C ILE A 99 15.29 -0.96 -15.74
N ALA A 100 15.75 -1.70 -14.73
CA ALA A 100 17.08 -1.54 -14.19
C ALA A 100 18.15 -1.83 -15.26
N GLY A 101 17.95 -2.88 -16.06
CA GLY A 101 18.80 -3.21 -17.21
C GLY A 101 18.83 -2.08 -18.25
N ASP A 102 17.67 -1.58 -18.65
CA ASP A 102 17.55 -0.50 -19.64
C ASP A 102 18.16 0.83 -19.16
N GLU A 103 18.09 1.12 -17.85
CA GLU A 103 18.64 2.33 -17.23
C GLU A 103 20.12 2.18 -16.83
N GLY A 104 20.72 0.99 -16.99
CA GLY A 104 22.09 0.72 -16.54
C GLY A 104 22.26 0.79 -15.01
N LEU A 105 21.21 0.46 -14.26
CA LEU A 105 21.19 0.42 -12.79
C LEU A 105 21.36 -1.02 -12.30
N ALA A 106 22.21 -1.23 -11.31
CA ALA A 106 22.70 -2.57 -10.98
C ALA A 106 21.81 -3.34 -9.99
N ALA A 107 20.83 -2.68 -9.36
CA ALA A 107 20.00 -3.28 -8.34
C ALA A 107 18.54 -2.80 -8.37
N VAL A 108 17.65 -3.63 -7.86
CA VAL A 108 16.30 -3.25 -7.45
C VAL A 108 16.24 -3.31 -5.92
N VAL A 109 15.73 -2.24 -5.30
CA VAL A 109 15.56 -2.15 -3.84
C VAL A 109 14.11 -1.87 -3.45
N ASP A 110 13.69 -2.31 -2.26
CA ASP A 110 12.37 -2.00 -1.73
C ASP A 110 12.39 -1.42 -0.31
N GLY A 111 11.20 -1.10 0.22
CA GLY A 111 11.01 -0.50 1.54
C GLY A 111 10.77 -1.47 2.68
N GLN A 112 11.06 -2.78 2.56
CA GLN A 112 10.85 -3.69 3.71
C GLN A 112 11.78 -3.33 4.87
N ASN A 113 11.22 -3.34 6.08
CA ASN A 113 11.92 -2.99 7.33
C ASN A 113 12.09 -4.21 8.25
N ALA A 114 12.76 -4.04 9.40
CA ALA A 114 13.08 -5.15 10.30
C ALA A 114 11.84 -5.81 10.93
N ASP A 115 10.76 -5.06 11.14
CA ASP A 115 9.51 -5.56 11.71
C ASP A 115 8.76 -6.46 10.73
N ASP A 116 9.12 -6.46 9.44
CA ASP A 116 8.56 -7.35 8.42
C ASP A 116 9.13 -8.79 8.47
N ALA A 117 10.11 -9.06 9.34
CA ALA A 117 10.83 -10.33 9.39
C ALA A 117 10.12 -11.44 10.18
N SER A 118 9.15 -11.11 11.03
CA SER A 118 8.55 -12.04 12.00
C SER A 118 7.29 -12.77 11.52
N ASP A 119 6.78 -12.46 10.32
CA ASP A 119 5.58 -13.08 9.76
C ASP A 119 5.83 -13.67 8.37
N TYR A 120 5.16 -14.78 8.05
CA TYR A 120 5.06 -15.27 6.67
C TYR A 120 4.33 -14.21 5.83
N ARG A 121 5.11 -13.37 5.14
CA ARG A 121 4.59 -12.35 4.21
C ARG A 121 4.85 -12.82 2.78
N PRO A 122 3.80 -13.22 2.02
CA PRO A 122 3.93 -13.68 0.63
C PRO A 122 4.71 -12.71 -0.27
N GLY A 123 4.65 -11.41 0.03
CA GLY A 123 5.39 -10.40 -0.70
C GLY A 123 6.91 -10.44 -0.51
N SER A 124 7.41 -10.88 0.66
CA SER A 124 8.85 -11.04 0.91
C SER A 124 9.44 -12.20 0.11
N GLU A 125 8.62 -13.21 -0.17
CA GLU A 125 9.05 -14.34 -0.99
C GLU A 125 9.30 -13.93 -2.45
N ALA A 126 8.47 -13.03 -3.00
CA ALA A 126 8.73 -12.46 -4.32
C ALA A 126 10.03 -11.63 -4.34
N ALA A 127 10.28 -10.83 -3.30
CA ALA A 127 11.51 -10.05 -3.20
C ALA A 127 12.75 -10.96 -3.20
N ARG A 128 12.73 -12.04 -2.41
CA ARG A 128 13.78 -13.06 -2.37
C ARG A 128 13.99 -13.74 -3.71
N ARG A 129 12.90 -14.13 -4.39
CA ARG A 129 12.94 -14.80 -5.70
C ARG A 129 13.64 -13.95 -6.77
N HIS A 130 13.40 -12.64 -6.76
CA HIS A 130 13.99 -11.70 -7.71
C HIS A 130 15.32 -11.11 -7.22
N ALA A 131 15.84 -11.51 -6.06
CA ALA A 131 17.03 -10.92 -5.44
C ALA A 131 16.93 -9.40 -5.21
N VAL A 132 15.73 -8.92 -4.86
CA VAL A 132 15.49 -7.53 -4.42
C VAL A 132 16.17 -7.31 -3.07
N ARG A 133 16.91 -6.20 -2.95
CA ARG A 133 17.52 -5.79 -1.68
C ARG A 133 16.52 -4.97 -0.86
N SER A 134 16.58 -5.08 0.46
CA SER A 134 15.68 -4.37 1.38
C SER A 134 16.52 -3.56 2.38
N PRO A 135 17.00 -2.36 2.00
CA PRO A 135 18.02 -1.65 2.77
C PRO A 135 17.64 -1.34 4.22
N LEU A 136 16.35 -1.10 4.51
CA LEU A 136 15.90 -0.83 5.88
C LEU A 136 15.98 -2.09 6.73
N LYS A 137 15.49 -3.23 6.20
CA LYS A 137 15.60 -4.54 6.85
C LYS A 137 17.04 -4.98 7.04
N GLU A 138 17.89 -4.81 6.04
CA GLU A 138 19.31 -5.14 6.11
C GLU A 138 20.07 -4.28 7.14
N ALA A 139 19.63 -3.04 7.34
CA ALA A 139 20.15 -2.16 8.39
C ALA A 139 19.54 -2.43 9.78
N GLY A 140 18.60 -3.37 9.91
CA GLY A 140 17.92 -3.67 11.17
C GLY A 140 16.96 -2.57 11.64
N LEU A 141 16.51 -1.67 10.76
CA LEU A 141 15.66 -0.55 11.13
C LEU A 141 14.21 -0.98 11.32
N SER A 142 13.66 -0.72 12.50
CA SER A 142 12.25 -0.87 12.82
C SER A 142 11.39 0.20 12.13
N LYS A 143 10.08 -0.03 12.08
CA LYS A 143 9.13 0.94 11.53
C LYS A 143 9.11 2.27 12.31
N ALA A 144 9.35 2.21 13.62
CA ALA A 144 9.43 3.41 14.45
C ALA A 144 10.65 4.27 14.07
N GLU A 145 11.82 3.65 13.92
CA GLU A 145 13.03 4.34 13.49
C GLU A 145 12.90 4.92 12.08
N VAL A 146 12.28 4.17 11.16
CA VAL A 146 12.00 4.65 9.80
C VAL A 146 11.12 5.91 9.82
N ARG A 147 10.12 5.99 10.71
CA ARG A 147 9.30 7.19 10.87
C ARG A 147 10.09 8.37 11.44
N GLU A 148 10.96 8.14 12.42
CA GLU A 148 11.82 9.21 12.95
C GLU A 148 12.81 9.71 11.88
N ILE A 149 13.36 8.81 11.08
CA ILE A 149 14.18 9.18 9.91
C ILE A 149 13.38 10.01 8.92
N ALA A 150 12.14 9.61 8.60
CA ALA A 150 11.27 10.34 7.69
C ALA A 150 10.95 11.74 8.22
N ARG A 151 10.65 11.84 9.51
CA ARG A 151 10.34 13.10 10.20
C ARG A 151 11.56 14.03 10.23
N ALA A 152 12.73 13.52 10.61
CA ALA A 152 13.97 14.29 10.67
C ALA A 152 14.39 14.84 9.29
N ARG A 153 14.04 14.12 8.21
CA ARG A 153 14.28 14.54 6.82
C ARG A 153 13.16 15.41 6.25
N GLY A 154 12.11 15.71 7.01
CA GLY A 154 10.98 16.52 6.54
C GLY A 154 10.13 15.86 5.46
N ILE A 155 10.17 14.52 5.32
CA ILE A 155 9.38 13.80 4.31
C ILE A 155 7.89 14.10 4.56
N PRO A 156 7.12 14.58 3.56
CA PRO A 156 5.78 15.14 3.76
C PRO A 156 4.73 14.13 4.24
N ILE A 157 5.04 12.84 4.18
CA ILE A 157 4.16 11.74 4.57
C ILE A 157 4.64 11.00 5.82
N TRP A 158 5.59 11.54 6.60
CA TRP A 158 6.23 10.84 7.73
C TRP A 158 5.24 10.25 8.75
N ASP A 159 4.09 10.90 8.98
CA ASP A 159 3.06 10.47 9.93
C ASP A 159 1.95 9.62 9.30
N LYS A 160 2.04 9.35 7.99
CA LYS A 160 1.01 8.66 7.23
C LYS A 160 0.78 7.23 7.77
N PRO A 161 -0.48 6.81 8.01
CA PRO A 161 -0.80 5.43 8.35
C PRO A 161 -0.45 4.44 7.23
N ALA A 162 -0.20 3.19 7.58
CA ALA A 162 0.08 2.16 6.59
C ALA A 162 -1.19 1.85 5.78
N SER A 163 -1.13 2.04 4.46
CA SER A 163 -2.25 1.82 3.55
C SER A 163 -1.92 0.67 2.59
N PRO A 164 -2.44 -0.55 2.83
CA PRO A 164 -2.32 -1.65 1.87
C PRO A 164 -3.08 -1.35 0.57
N CYS A 165 -2.89 -2.18 -0.46
CA CYS A 165 -3.61 -2.06 -1.73
C CYS A 165 -5.13 -2.22 -1.56
N LEU A 166 -5.90 -1.76 -2.55
CA LEU A 166 -7.37 -1.75 -2.52
C LEU A 166 -7.97 -3.17 -2.39
N ALA A 167 -7.28 -4.21 -2.87
CA ALA A 167 -7.72 -5.59 -2.70
C ALA A 167 -7.87 -6.01 -1.22
N SER A 168 -7.19 -5.34 -0.28
CA SER A 168 -7.36 -5.60 1.14
C SER A 168 -8.72 -5.18 1.70
N ARG A 169 -9.56 -4.50 0.91
CA ARG A 169 -10.91 -4.10 1.35
C ARG A 169 -11.91 -5.24 1.20
N PHE A 170 -11.51 -6.30 0.52
CA PHE A 170 -12.33 -7.45 0.20
C PHE A 170 -11.79 -8.67 0.95
N PRO A 171 -12.68 -9.47 1.55
CA PRO A 171 -12.30 -10.72 2.18
C PRO A 171 -11.55 -11.63 1.19
N TYR A 172 -10.58 -12.40 1.67
CA TYR A 172 -9.83 -13.35 0.83
C TYR A 172 -10.79 -14.31 0.10
N GLY A 173 -10.41 -14.75 -1.09
CA GLY A 173 -11.24 -15.59 -1.95
C GLY A 173 -12.36 -14.86 -2.69
N THR A 174 -12.66 -13.60 -2.34
CA THR A 174 -13.60 -12.76 -3.11
C THR A 174 -12.95 -12.36 -4.43
N PRO A 175 -13.48 -12.76 -5.61
CA PRO A 175 -12.92 -12.33 -6.88
C PRO A 175 -12.96 -10.81 -7.03
N ILE A 176 -11.83 -10.23 -7.44
CA ILE A 176 -11.63 -8.80 -7.52
C ILE A 176 -11.78 -8.35 -8.97
N THR A 177 -12.48 -7.22 -9.15
CA THR A 177 -12.64 -6.56 -10.44
C THR A 177 -12.21 -5.10 -10.34
N ALA A 178 -11.93 -4.48 -11.48
CA ALA A 178 -11.56 -3.07 -11.57
C ALA A 178 -12.64 -2.17 -10.94
N ASP A 179 -13.91 -2.43 -11.28
CA ASP A 179 -15.05 -1.66 -10.80
C ASP A 179 -15.21 -1.74 -9.27
N MET A 180 -14.97 -2.92 -8.69
CA MET A 180 -15.00 -3.11 -7.24
C MET A 180 -13.91 -2.28 -6.55
N LEU A 181 -12.67 -2.33 -7.07
CA LEU A 181 -11.56 -1.56 -6.53
C LEU A 181 -11.81 -0.06 -6.64
N ALA A 182 -12.26 0.41 -7.82
CA ALA A 182 -12.58 1.81 -8.06
C ALA A 182 -13.71 2.33 -7.16
N ARG A 183 -14.74 1.51 -6.93
CA ARG A 183 -15.84 1.85 -6.01
C ARG A 183 -15.35 1.98 -4.57
N ALA A 184 -14.52 1.05 -4.11
CA ALA A 184 -13.94 1.10 -2.77
C ALA A 184 -13.03 2.33 -2.59
N ASP A 185 -12.20 2.67 -3.59
CA ASP A 185 -11.33 3.85 -3.55
C ASP A 185 -12.16 5.14 -3.52
N THR A 186 -13.19 5.24 -4.37
CA THR A 186 -14.10 6.40 -4.41
C THR A 186 -14.79 6.62 -3.06
N ALA A 187 -15.23 5.55 -2.41
CA ALA A 187 -15.83 5.60 -1.09
C ALA A 187 -14.83 6.09 -0.03
N GLU A 188 -13.58 5.59 -0.05
CA GLU A 188 -12.54 6.06 0.86
C GLU A 188 -12.18 7.53 0.61
N ILE A 189 -12.09 7.97 -0.65
CA ILE A 189 -11.85 9.36 -1.01
C ILE A 189 -12.96 10.26 -0.44
N PHE A 190 -14.23 9.87 -0.61
CA PHE A 190 -15.35 10.62 -0.06
C PHE A 190 -15.27 10.75 1.45
N VAL A 191 -15.08 9.65 2.18
CA VAL A 191 -14.99 9.70 3.65
C VAL A 191 -13.78 10.52 4.09
N ARG A 192 -12.63 10.41 3.43
CA ARG A 192 -11.45 11.27 3.71
C ARG A 192 -11.75 12.75 3.47
N SER A 193 -12.57 13.10 2.47
CA SER A 193 -12.98 14.49 2.21
C SER A 193 -13.77 15.11 3.36
N LEU A 194 -14.35 14.30 4.24
CA LEU A 194 -15.01 14.73 5.48
C LEU A 194 -14.03 14.97 6.65
N GLY A 195 -12.72 14.93 6.39
CA GLY A 195 -11.66 15.20 7.37
C GLY A 195 -11.13 13.97 8.11
N PHE A 196 -11.49 12.74 7.71
CA PHE A 196 -10.95 11.52 8.33
C PHE A 196 -9.59 11.15 7.71
N ARG A 197 -8.57 10.92 8.53
CA ARG A 197 -7.20 10.69 8.04
C ARG A 197 -6.94 9.24 7.66
N ASP A 198 -7.22 8.30 8.55
CA ASP A 198 -7.19 6.87 8.26
C ASP A 198 -8.59 6.32 8.07
N VAL A 199 -8.86 5.78 6.88
CA VAL A 199 -10.17 5.32 6.44
C VAL A 199 -9.99 4.01 5.70
N ARG A 200 -10.81 3.00 6.02
CA ARG A 200 -10.98 1.81 5.19
C ARG A 200 -12.47 1.62 4.91
N VAL A 201 -12.82 1.30 3.67
CA VAL A 201 -14.18 0.86 3.32
C VAL A 201 -14.12 -0.61 2.97
N ARG A 202 -14.49 -1.49 3.91
CA ARG A 202 -14.55 -2.94 3.69
C ARG A 202 -15.80 -3.30 2.92
N VAL A 203 -15.68 -4.25 1.99
CA VAL A 203 -16.78 -4.64 1.12
C VAL A 203 -17.03 -6.13 1.23
N ARG A 204 -18.28 -6.51 1.56
CA ARG A 204 -18.73 -7.91 1.62
C ARG A 204 -20.14 -8.03 1.05
N GLY A 205 -20.32 -8.85 0.02
CA GLY A 205 -21.64 -9.11 -0.57
C GLY A 205 -22.43 -7.85 -0.97
N GLY A 206 -21.74 -6.81 -1.45
CA GLY A 206 -22.36 -5.52 -1.80
C GLY A 206 -22.62 -4.55 -0.64
N SER A 207 -22.37 -4.97 0.61
CA SER A 207 -22.37 -4.08 1.78
C SER A 207 -21.00 -3.41 1.96
N ALA A 208 -21.00 -2.14 2.39
CA ALA A 208 -19.81 -1.40 2.79
C ALA A 208 -19.77 -1.19 4.31
N THR A 209 -18.63 -1.46 4.94
CA THR A 209 -18.35 -1.10 6.33
C THR A 209 -17.24 -0.05 6.37
N VAL A 210 -17.54 1.13 6.89
CA VAL A 210 -16.59 2.23 7.05
C VAL A 210 -15.87 2.09 8.38
N GLU A 211 -14.56 1.94 8.32
CA GLU A 211 -13.64 1.95 9.44
C GLU A 211 -12.84 3.25 9.41
N VAL A 212 -12.79 3.98 10.53
CA VAL A 212 -11.92 5.15 10.71
C VAL A 212 -10.99 4.93 11.89
N GLU A 213 -9.91 5.71 12.01
CA GLU A 213 -9.05 5.68 13.20
C GLU A 213 -9.88 5.74 14.51
N PRO A 214 -9.56 4.94 15.54
CA PRO A 214 -10.41 4.80 16.74
C PRO A 214 -10.80 6.13 17.40
N GLY A 215 -9.87 7.09 17.46
CA GLY A 215 -10.12 8.42 18.02
C GLY A 215 -11.12 9.28 17.25
N SER A 216 -11.43 8.91 16.00
CA SER A 216 -12.38 9.62 15.14
C SER A 216 -13.75 8.94 15.04
N VAL A 217 -13.95 7.77 15.65
CA VAL A 217 -15.21 7.02 15.58
C VAL A 217 -16.37 7.83 16.17
N ALA A 218 -16.18 8.41 17.36
CA ALA A 218 -17.21 9.23 18.00
C ALA A 218 -17.67 10.40 17.12
N ARG A 219 -16.75 11.00 16.34
CA ARG A 219 -17.07 12.04 15.37
C ARG A 219 -17.88 11.47 14.20
N LEU A 220 -17.51 10.31 13.67
CA LEU A 220 -18.22 9.68 12.54
C LEU A 220 -19.65 9.25 12.92
N LEU A 221 -19.89 8.91 14.19
CA LEU A 221 -21.21 8.54 14.70
C LEU A 221 -22.17 9.72 14.92
N ASP A 222 -21.74 10.96 14.67
CA ASP A 222 -22.65 12.11 14.62
C ASP A 222 -23.75 11.87 13.56
N PRO A 223 -25.05 12.00 13.90
CA PRO A 223 -26.15 11.64 13.00
C PRO A 223 -26.09 12.33 11.63
N ALA A 224 -25.59 13.57 11.55
CA ALA A 224 -25.48 14.28 10.27
C ALA A 224 -24.35 13.71 9.42
N LEU A 225 -23.22 13.31 10.01
CA LEU A 225 -22.14 12.63 9.29
C LEU A 225 -22.53 11.22 8.88
N VAL A 226 -23.20 10.45 9.75
CA VAL A 226 -23.73 9.12 9.40
C VAL A 226 -24.63 9.21 8.18
N SER A 227 -25.62 10.10 8.19
CA SER A 227 -26.58 10.26 7.09
C SER A 227 -25.87 10.60 5.78
N ARG A 228 -24.93 11.56 5.81
CA ARG A 228 -24.13 11.94 4.63
C ARG A 228 -23.28 10.78 4.08
N VAL A 229 -22.69 9.97 4.95
CA VAL A 229 -21.87 8.82 4.54
C VAL A 229 -22.75 7.72 3.95
N VAL A 230 -23.85 7.39 4.60
CA VAL A 230 -24.79 6.36 4.13
C VAL A 230 -25.35 6.75 2.76
N GLU A 231 -25.89 7.96 2.61
CA GLU A 231 -26.45 8.45 1.33
C GLU A 231 -25.42 8.43 0.21
N ALA A 232 -24.20 8.92 0.47
CA ALA A 232 -23.15 8.97 -0.54
C ALA A 232 -22.71 7.57 -0.99
N LEU A 233 -22.48 6.65 -0.05
CA LEU A 233 -22.05 5.29 -0.37
C LEU A 233 -23.17 4.47 -1.03
N GLN A 234 -24.43 4.63 -0.61
CA GLN A 234 -25.56 4.03 -1.32
C GLN A 234 -25.66 4.55 -2.76
N GLY A 235 -25.44 5.85 -2.98
CA GLY A 235 -25.34 6.45 -4.32
C GLY A 235 -24.19 5.90 -5.17
N MET A 236 -23.15 5.32 -4.55
CA MET A 236 -22.04 4.63 -5.23
C MET A 236 -22.35 3.14 -5.52
N GLY A 237 -23.56 2.67 -5.17
CA GLY A 237 -24.03 1.31 -5.46
C GLY A 237 -23.72 0.29 -4.36
N PHE A 238 -23.51 0.72 -3.11
CA PHE A 238 -23.53 -0.19 -1.96
C PHE A 238 -24.96 -0.43 -1.50
N ALA A 239 -25.36 -1.69 -1.35
CA ALA A 239 -26.73 -2.05 -0.95
C ALA A 239 -27.01 -1.70 0.51
N ASP A 240 -25.97 -1.80 1.35
CA ASP A 240 -26.02 -1.51 2.77
C ASP A 240 -24.72 -0.83 3.20
N VAL A 241 -24.81 0.12 4.14
CA VAL A 241 -23.66 0.89 4.63
C VAL A 241 -23.67 0.86 6.15
N ARG A 242 -22.56 0.36 6.72
CA ARG A 242 -22.33 0.27 8.16
C ARG A 242 -21.13 1.12 8.56
N ILE A 243 -21.12 1.56 9.81
CA ILE A 243 -19.96 2.19 10.44
C ILE A 243 -19.47 1.22 11.51
N ASP A 244 -18.18 0.94 11.51
CA ASP A 244 -17.56 0.09 12.53
C ASP A 244 -17.37 0.89 13.83
N PRO A 245 -18.05 0.52 14.94
CA PRO A 245 -17.93 1.24 16.21
C PRO A 245 -16.58 1.02 16.91
N GLU A 246 -15.81 0.01 16.51
CA GLU A 246 -14.44 -0.20 17.02
C GLU A 246 -13.42 0.64 16.24
N GLY A 247 -13.79 1.06 15.03
CA GLY A 247 -12.89 1.72 14.09
C GLY A 247 -11.87 0.78 13.46
N PHE A 248 -10.84 1.37 12.86
CA PHE A 248 -9.80 0.66 12.13
C PHE A 248 -8.80 -0.01 13.07
N ARG A 249 -8.60 -1.32 12.88
CA ARG A 249 -7.50 -2.09 13.45
C ARG A 249 -6.73 -2.82 12.35
N SER A 250 -5.40 -2.68 12.35
CA SER A 250 -4.53 -3.44 11.45
C SER A 250 -4.70 -4.94 11.70
N GLY A 251 -4.84 -5.73 10.63
CA GLY A 251 -4.95 -7.19 10.72
C GLY A 251 -6.36 -7.73 10.99
N LYS A 252 -7.40 -6.90 11.18
CA LYS A 252 -8.79 -7.36 11.45
C LYS A 252 -9.31 -8.41 10.45
N MET A 253 -8.93 -8.30 9.18
CA MET A 253 -9.32 -9.24 8.12
C MET A 253 -8.52 -10.56 8.11
N ASN A 254 -7.38 -10.62 8.83
CA ASN A 254 -6.62 -11.86 9.03
C ASN A 254 -7.21 -12.69 10.17
N ASP A 255 -7.90 -12.07 11.13
CA ASP A 255 -8.54 -12.77 12.24
C ASP A 255 -9.68 -13.68 11.73
N ASP A 256 -10.43 -13.23 10.71
CA ASP A 256 -11.43 -14.06 10.02
C ASP A 256 -10.79 -15.37 9.47
N VAL A 257 -9.55 -15.31 8.97
CA VAL A 257 -8.82 -16.48 8.43
C VAL A 257 -8.41 -17.43 9.57
N ALA A 258 -7.99 -16.89 10.72
CA ALA A 258 -7.58 -17.66 11.88
C ALA A 258 -8.76 -18.34 12.60
N ASN A 259 -9.96 -17.74 12.56
CA ASN A 259 -11.14 -18.25 13.26
C ASN A 259 -11.90 -19.35 12.50
N GLY A 260 -11.42 -19.80 11.34
CA GLY A 260 -12.02 -20.95 10.64
C GLY A 260 -13.42 -20.71 10.08
N GLU A 261 -13.90 -19.46 10.04
CA GLU A 261 -15.20 -19.10 9.43
C GLU A 261 -15.23 -19.26 7.89
N TRP A 262 -14.19 -19.87 7.31
CA TRP A 262 -14.00 -20.08 5.87
C TRP A 262 -14.33 -21.49 5.38
N VAL A 263 -14.83 -22.37 6.24
CA VAL A 263 -15.39 -23.65 5.81
C VAL A 263 -16.91 -23.56 5.80
N ASN A 264 -17.45 -23.38 4.59
CA ASN A 264 -18.86 -23.48 4.17
C ASN A 264 -19.80 -22.33 4.55
N ARG A 265 -20.10 -21.47 3.56
CA ARG A 265 -21.46 -21.29 3.01
C ARG A 265 -21.41 -20.62 1.64
#